data_AF-A0A9E5TLT5-F1
#
_entry.id   AF-A0A9E5TLT5-F1
#
_cell.length_a   1.000
_cell.length_b   1.000
_cell.length_c   1.000
_cell.angle_alpha   90.00
_cell.angle_beta   90.00
_cell.angle_gamma   90.00
#
_symmetry.space_group_name_H-M   'P 1'
#
loop_
_entity.id
_entity.type
_entity.pdbx_description
1 polymer ?
#
loop_
_entity_poly.entity_id
_entity_poly.type
_entity_poly.pdbx_seq_one_letter_code
_entity_poly.pdbx_strand_id
1 'polypeptide(L)'
;YDVMLDTMRFTVTFEDTDLMLVNAFEDSWVPSKKSNQLRVHATLDAYTALLSLLVTGGFALEEKGISGPEQIRTWWESAPDFSYPIKATAGTAEFTSQGGSAIVAFEGQVP
;
A
#
# COMPACT_ATOMS: atom_id res chain seq x y z
N TYR A 1 -17.53 -16.07 -17.80
CA TYR A 1 -16.60 -17.06 -17.23
C TYR A 1 -16.11 -16.53 -15.89
N ASP A 2 -15.55 -17.40 -15.06
CA ASP A 2 -14.91 -16.99 -13.81
C ASP A 2 -13.54 -16.37 -14.13
N VAL A 3 -13.14 -15.40 -13.31
CA VAL A 3 -11.89 -14.65 -13.48
C VAL A 3 -11.02 -14.89 -12.26
N MET A 4 -9.73 -15.15 -12.45
CA MET A 4 -8.78 -15.31 -11.38
C MET A 4 -8.02 -14.01 -11.17
N LEU A 5 -7.91 -13.53 -9.94
CA LEU A 5 -6.87 -12.60 -9.54
C LEU A 5 -5.58 -13.39 -9.35
N ASP A 6 -4.53 -13.04 -10.09
CA ASP A 6 -3.23 -13.73 -10.09
C ASP A 6 -2.27 -13.01 -9.13
N THR A 7 -2.06 -11.71 -9.39
CA THR A 7 -1.15 -10.88 -8.60
C THR A 7 -1.79 -9.54 -8.29
N MET A 8 -1.67 -9.10 -7.05
CA MET A 8 -1.99 -7.73 -6.65
C MET A 8 -0.77 -7.10 -5.98
N ARG A 9 -0.45 -5.87 -6.35
CA ARG A 9 0.62 -5.09 -5.71
C ARG A 9 0.21 -3.64 -5.54
N PHE A 10 0.74 -2.99 -4.52
CA PHE A 10 0.53 -1.57 -4.25
C PHE A 10 1.60 -1.06 -3.28
N THR A 11 1.82 0.24 -3.25
CA THR A 11 2.70 0.90 -2.28
C THR A 11 1.88 1.47 -1.15
N VAL A 12 2.32 1.27 0.09
CA VAL A 12 1.78 1.95 1.27
C VAL A 12 2.54 3.26 1.43
N THR A 13 1.78 4.36 1.40
CA THR A 13 2.29 5.73 1.47
C THR A 13 1.68 6.42 2.69
N PHE A 14 2.51 7.03 3.54
CA PHE A 14 2.05 7.90 4.62
C PHE A 14 2.28 9.34 4.20
N GLU A 15 1.24 10.17 4.22
CA GLU A 15 1.25 11.50 3.63
C GLU A 15 1.65 11.42 2.14
N ASP A 16 2.88 11.81 1.81
CA ASP A 16 3.48 11.74 0.47
C ASP A 16 4.80 10.95 0.46
N THR A 17 5.06 10.14 1.49
CA THR A 17 6.24 9.29 1.60
C THR A 17 5.89 7.82 1.39
N ASP A 18 6.48 7.21 0.38
CA ASP A 18 6.36 5.77 0.12
C ASP A 18 7.21 4.97 1.12
N LEU A 19 6.55 4.06 1.85
CA LEU A 19 7.19 3.30 2.94
C LEU A 19 7.39 1.82 2.63
N MET A 20 6.46 1.20 1.92
CA MET A 20 6.47 -0.26 1.72
C MET A 20 5.76 -0.66 0.43
N LEU A 21 6.44 -1.43 -0.42
CA LEU A 21 5.80 -2.14 -1.52
C LEU A 21 5.19 -3.45 -1.02
N VAL A 22 3.89 -3.62 -1.21
CA VAL A 22 3.14 -4.83 -0.87
C VAL A 22 2.90 -5.64 -2.13
N ASN A 23 3.19 -6.94 -2.06
CA ASN A 23 2.84 -7.91 -3.11
C ASN A 23 1.99 -9.01 -2.48
N ALA A 24 0.83 -9.25 -3.06
CA ALA A 24 -0.07 -10.34 -2.71
C ALA A 24 -0.14 -11.30 -3.91
N PHE A 25 0.47 -12.47 -3.73
CA PHE A 25 0.47 -13.58 -4.68
C PHE A 25 -0.57 -14.60 -4.22
N GLU A 26 -1.84 -14.23 -4.27
CA GLU A 26 -2.95 -15.07 -3.84
C GLU A 26 -3.90 -15.32 -5.01
N ASP A 27 -3.89 -16.54 -5.54
CA ASP A 27 -4.84 -17.00 -6.56
C ASP A 27 -6.26 -16.96 -5.98
N SER A 28 -7.07 -16.02 -6.47
CA SER A 28 -8.44 -15.83 -5.97
C SER A 28 -9.43 -15.78 -7.11
N TRP A 29 -10.33 -16.76 -7.15
CA TRP A 29 -11.38 -16.83 -8.17
C TRP A 29 -12.56 -15.93 -7.82
N VAL A 30 -12.97 -15.12 -8.80
CA VAL A 30 -14.17 -14.30 -8.78
C VAL A 30 -15.21 -14.97 -9.68
N PRO A 31 -16.30 -15.54 -9.11
CA PRO A 31 -17.33 -16.18 -9.90
C PRO A 31 -18.05 -15.18 -10.80
N SER A 32 -18.49 -15.63 -11.98
CA SER A 32 -19.21 -14.78 -12.92
C SER A 32 -20.42 -14.09 -12.28
N LYS A 33 -20.53 -12.76 -12.47
CA LYS A 33 -21.60 -11.91 -11.93
C LYS A 33 -21.65 -11.84 -10.39
N LYS A 34 -20.57 -12.22 -9.70
CA LYS A 34 -20.42 -12.09 -8.25
C LYS A 34 -19.14 -11.32 -7.91
N SER A 35 -19.01 -10.98 -6.64
CA SER A 35 -17.81 -10.38 -6.06
C SER A 35 -17.11 -11.35 -5.12
N ASN A 36 -15.80 -11.16 -4.95
CA ASN A 36 -14.98 -11.78 -3.91
C ASN A 36 -14.37 -10.64 -3.06
N GLN A 37 -13.92 -10.94 -1.83
CA GLN A 37 -13.13 -10.05 -1.00
C GLN A 37 -11.79 -10.70 -0.67
N LEU A 38 -10.69 -10.01 -0.99
CA LEU A 38 -9.35 -10.39 -0.59
C LEU A 38 -8.90 -9.49 0.57
N ARG A 39 -8.31 -10.08 1.61
CA ARG A 39 -7.65 -9.36 2.69
C ARG A 39 -6.14 -9.57 2.57
N VAL A 40 -5.40 -8.48 2.35
CA VAL A 40 -3.94 -8.51 2.34
C VAL A 40 -3.42 -8.01 3.67
N HIS A 41 -2.57 -8.82 4.30
CA HIS A 41 -1.89 -8.46 5.54
C HIS A 41 -0.50 -7.93 5.22
N ALA A 42 -0.23 -6.68 5.61
CA ALA A 42 1.09 -6.08 5.52
C ALA A 42 1.44 -5.47 6.89
N THR A 43 2.62 -5.81 7.40
CA THR A 43 3.11 -5.35 8.70
C THR A 43 4.30 -4.44 8.46
N LEU A 44 4.23 -3.22 8.97
CA LEU A 44 5.29 -2.23 8.90
C LEU A 44 5.72 -1.88 10.32
N ASP A 45 7.01 -2.09 10.63
CA ASP A 45 7.60 -1.68 11.90
C ASP A 45 8.33 -0.33 11.79
N ALA A 46 8.56 0.30 12.93
CA ALA A 46 9.12 1.66 13.01
C ALA A 46 10.51 1.77 12.40
N TYR A 47 11.32 0.73 12.54
CA TYR A 47 12.69 0.75 12.03
C TYR A 47 12.71 0.59 10.51
N THR A 48 11.91 -0.33 9.97
CA THR A 48 11.77 -0.47 8.51
C THR A 48 11.20 0.81 7.87
N ALA A 49 10.20 1.44 8.49
CA ALA A 49 9.67 2.71 8.01
C ALA A 49 10.70 3.84 8.09
N LEU A 50 11.52 3.91 9.15
CA LEU A 50 12.61 4.88 9.26
C LEU A 50 13.59 4.74 8.10
N LEU A 51 14.00 3.51 7.79
CA LEU A 51 14.93 3.26 6.67
C LEU A 51 14.34 3.71 5.34
N SER A 52 13.06 3.40 5.07
CA SER A 52 12.37 3.87 3.87
C SER A 52 12.32 5.40 3.83
N LEU A 53 11.89 6.04 4.92
CA LEU A 53 11.78 7.49 5.04
C LEU A 53 13.13 8.21 4.80
N LEU A 54 14.23 7.68 5.33
CA LEU A 54 15.56 8.28 5.12
C LEU A 54 16.01 8.19 3.66
N VAL A 55 15.50 7.22 2.89
CA VAL A 55 15.80 7.07 1.45
C VAL A 55 14.86 7.91 0.60
N THR A 56 13.56 7.90 0.89
CA THR A 56 12.51 8.46 0.02
C THR A 56 12.05 9.86 0.42
N GLY A 57 12.20 10.24 1.70
CA GLY A 57 11.64 11.47 2.27
C GLY A 57 12.66 12.47 2.83
N GLY A 58 13.97 12.28 2.59
CA GLY A 58 15.02 13.15 3.14
C GLY A 58 14.84 14.64 2.85
N PHE A 59 14.48 15.00 1.61
CA PHE A 59 14.20 16.39 1.24
C PHE A 59 12.93 16.94 1.92
N ALA A 60 11.87 16.14 2.01
CA ALA A 60 10.63 16.54 2.68
C ALA A 60 10.84 16.77 4.19
N LEU A 61 11.72 15.99 4.82
CA LEU A 61 12.13 16.19 6.21
C LEU A 61 12.91 17.49 6.39
N GLU A 62 13.83 17.80 5.47
CA GLU A 62 14.61 19.04 5.48
C GLU A 62 13.72 20.28 5.33
N GLU A 63 12.76 20.26 4.39
CA GLU A 63 11.78 21.34 4.21
C GLU A 63 10.91 21.56 5.44
N LYS A 64 10.56 20.48 6.16
CA LYS A 64 9.80 20.53 7.42
C LYS A 64 10.66 20.89 8.64
N GLY A 65 11.99 20.86 8.52
CA GLY A 65 12.91 21.11 9.62
C GLY A 65 12.84 20.07 10.75
N ILE A 66 12.47 18.83 10.44
CA ILE A 66 12.32 17.73 11.42
C ILE A 66 13.24 16.56 11.08
N SER A 67 13.64 15.79 12.10
CA SER A 67 14.43 14.58 11.88
C SER A 67 13.57 13.36 11.54
N GLY A 68 14.17 12.36 10.89
CA GLY A 68 13.49 11.09 10.58
C GLY A 68 12.93 10.39 11.83
N PRO A 69 13.69 10.24 12.93
CA PRO A 69 13.17 9.66 14.17
C PRO A 69 12.00 10.44 14.78
N GLU A 70 12.00 11.77 14.70
CA GLU A 70 10.87 12.60 15.14
C GLU A 70 9.62 12.33 14.28
N GLN A 71 9.77 12.28 12.95
CA GLN A 71 8.65 11.97 12.05
C GLN A 71 8.08 10.57 12.29
N ILE A 72 8.93 9.56 12.47
CA ILE A 72 8.50 8.19 12.80
C ILE A 72 7.76 8.17 14.13
N ARG A 73 8.25 8.86 15.15
CA ARG A 73 7.56 8.97 16.44
C ARG A 73 6.17 9.57 16.27
N THR A 74 6.05 10.67 15.52
CA THR A 74 4.76 11.32 15.23
C THR A 74 3.80 10.36 14.54
N TRP A 75 4.23 9.63 13.51
CA TRP A 75 3.38 8.65 12.83
C TRP A 75 2.94 7.53 13.77
N TRP A 76 3.86 6.95 14.55
CA TRP A 76 3.51 5.85 15.47
C TRP A 76 2.58 6.27 16.60
N GLU A 77 2.77 7.46 17.18
CA GLU A 77 1.92 7.96 18.26
C GLU A 77 0.52 8.34 17.77
N SER A 78 0.38 8.77 16.51
CA SER A 78 -0.89 9.24 15.94
C SER A 78 -1.63 8.24 15.04
N ALA A 79 -0.99 7.13 14.67
CA ALA A 79 -1.58 6.06 13.87
C ALA A 79 -2.86 5.44 14.49
N PRO A 80 -2.95 5.19 15.81
CA PRO A 80 -4.17 4.63 16.42
C PRO A 80 -5.41 5.51 16.22
N ASP A 81 -5.20 6.83 16.09
CA ASP A 81 -6.25 7.81 15.92
C ASP A 81 -6.56 8.09 14.43
N PHE A 82 -5.87 7.45 13.49
CA PHE A 82 -6.00 7.70 12.05
C PHE A 82 -5.84 9.19 11.69
N SER A 83 -4.93 9.88 12.38
CA SER A 83 -4.79 11.35 12.30
C SER A 83 -4.20 11.85 10.98
N TYR A 84 -3.72 10.95 10.12
CA TYR A 84 -3.18 11.24 8.81
C TYR A 84 -3.61 10.15 7.82
N PRO A 85 -3.72 10.48 6.52
CA PRO A 85 -4.14 9.52 5.51
C PRO A 85 -3.03 8.49 5.25
N ILE A 86 -3.44 7.22 5.26
CA ILE A 86 -2.66 6.08 4.79
C ILE A 86 -3.18 5.72 3.41
N LYS A 87 -2.32 5.82 2.40
CA LYS A 87 -2.69 5.59 1.00
C LYS A 87 -2.13 4.26 0.50
N ALA A 88 -2.89 3.62 -0.37
CA ALA A 88 -2.42 2.60 -1.30
C ALA A 88 -2.24 3.28 -2.66
N THR A 89 -1.00 3.45 -3.09
CA THR A 89 -0.62 4.13 -4.33
C THR A 89 0.01 3.15 -5.32
N ALA A 90 0.05 3.53 -6.60
CA ALA A 90 0.63 2.71 -7.67
C ALA A 90 0.11 1.25 -7.68
N GLY A 91 -1.17 1.07 -7.32
CA GLY A 91 -1.78 -0.25 -7.20
C GLY A 91 -2.04 -0.87 -8.57
N THR A 92 -1.68 -2.14 -8.74
CA THR A 92 -2.03 -2.92 -9.93
C THR A 92 -2.54 -4.30 -9.53
N ALA A 93 -3.61 -4.75 -10.17
CA ALA A 93 -4.17 -6.08 -10.05
C ALA A 93 -4.19 -6.77 -11.43
N GLU A 94 -3.60 -7.95 -11.52
CA GLU A 94 -3.59 -8.78 -12.72
C GLU A 94 -4.67 -9.85 -12.62
N PHE A 95 -5.53 -9.90 -13.63
CA PHE A 95 -6.62 -10.84 -13.75
C PHE A 95 -6.43 -11.74 -14.97
N THR A 96 -6.65 -13.04 -14.81
CA THR A 96 -6.53 -14.03 -15.87
C THR A 96 -7.84 -14.83 -16.03
N SER A 97 -8.11 -15.29 -17.25
CA SER A 97 -9.31 -16.04 -17.57
C SER A 97 -9.16 -16.84 -18.87
N GLN A 98 -10.18 -17.63 -19.22
CA GLN A 98 -10.24 -18.32 -20.52
C GLN A 98 -10.20 -17.34 -21.72
N GLY A 99 -10.61 -16.09 -21.54
CA GLY A 99 -10.63 -15.07 -22.58
C GLY A 99 -9.33 -14.26 -22.70
N GLY A 100 -8.34 -14.52 -21.86
CA GLY A 100 -7.08 -13.76 -21.78
C GLY A 100 -6.87 -13.07 -20.42
N SER A 101 -5.90 -12.16 -20.39
CA SER A 101 -5.45 -11.46 -19.18
C SER A 101 -5.62 -9.95 -19.27
N ALA A 102 -5.79 -9.29 -18.12
CA ALA A 102 -5.90 -7.84 -18.00
C ALA A 102 -5.21 -7.35 -16.73
N ILE A 103 -4.55 -6.19 -16.81
CA ILE A 103 -3.99 -5.49 -15.66
C ILE A 103 -4.84 -4.25 -15.39
N VAL A 104 -5.28 -4.07 -14.16
CA VAL A 104 -6.12 -2.95 -13.72
C VAL A 104 -5.36 -2.15 -12.67
N ALA A 105 -5.27 -0.83 -12.87
CA ALA A 105 -4.70 0.07 -11.89
C ALA A 105 -5.73 0.46 -10.82
N PHE A 106 -5.28 0.68 -9.59
CA PHE A 106 -6.12 1.14 -8.49
C PHE A 106 -5.33 2.01 -7.51
N GLU A 107 -6.06 2.82 -6.75
CA GLU A 107 -5.57 3.57 -5.60
C GLU A 107 -6.59 3.48 -4.46
N GLY A 108 -6.14 3.74 -3.24
CA GLY A 108 -7.01 3.76 -2.08
C GLY A 108 -6.44 4.65 -0.98
N GLN A 109 -7.29 5.06 -0.05
CA GLN A 109 -6.89 5.86 1.10
C GLN A 109 -7.80 5.54 2.28
N VAL A 110 -7.23 5.56 3.49
CA VAL A 110 -7.97 5.58 4.75
C VAL A 110 -7.30 6.52 5.77
N PRO A 111 -8.05 7.28 6.57
CA PRO A 111 -9.41 7.69 6.28
C PRO A 111 -9.48 8.52 4.98
#